data_AF-C6AVK4-F1
#
_entry.id   AF-C6AVK4-F1
#
_cell.length_a   1.000
_cell.length_b   1.000
_cell.length_c   1.000
_cell.angle_alpha   90.00
_cell.angle_beta   90.00
_cell.angle_gamma   90.00
#
_symmetry.space_group_name_H-M   'P 1'
#
loop_
_entity.id
_entity.type
_entity.pdbx_description
1 polymer ?
#
loop_
_entity_poly.entity_id
_entity_poly.type
_entity_poly.pdbx_seq_one_letter_code
_entity_poly.pdbx_strand_id
1 'polypeptide(L)' 'MGAVWTVKEIEGNLPQVLEQARTVGPQRIRDATGIYVLKVEDDFTKPDAAESLLKVRPKG' A
#
# COMPACT_ATOMS: atom_id res chain seq x y z
N MET A 1 11.82 -5.02 11.10
CA MET A 1 11.95 -5.97 9.96
C MET A 1 10.65 -5.95 9.19
N GLY A 2 10.67 -5.72 7.88
CA GLY A 2 9.44 -5.74 7.08
C GLY A 2 8.86 -7.16 7.03
N ALA A 3 7.54 -7.29 7.17
CA ALA A 3 6.86 -8.57 7.10
C ALA A 3 7.13 -9.24 5.74
N VAL A 4 7.47 -10.54 5.77
CA VAL A 4 7.60 -11.37 4.58
C VAL A 4 6.38 -12.26 4.53
N TRP A 5 5.56 -12.05 3.51
CA TRP A 5 4.31 -12.77 3.29
C TRP A 5 4.55 -14.00 2.42
N THR A 6 3.84 -15.09 2.65
CA THR A 6 3.70 -16.20 1.70
C THR A 6 2.48 -15.98 0.81
N VAL A 7 2.45 -16.60 -0.38
CA VAL A 7 1.29 -16.51 -1.28
C VAL A 7 -0.01 -16.94 -0.58
N LYS A 8 0.05 -18.02 0.21
CA LYS A 8 -1.10 -18.52 0.96
C LYS A 8 -1.64 -17.54 2.01
N GLU A 9 -0.76 -16.76 2.65
CA GLU A 9 -1.20 -15.73 3.59
C GLU A 9 -1.87 -14.55 2.88
N ILE A 10 -1.42 -14.24 1.66
CA ILE A 10 -2.00 -13.15 0.85
C ILE A 10 -3.39 -13.50 0.35
N GLU A 11 -3.64 -14.75 -0.05
CA GLU A 11 -4.95 -15.20 -0.53
C GLU A 11 -6.08 -14.86 0.46
N GLY A 12 -5.82 -14.95 1.76
CA GLY A 12 -6.77 -14.58 2.82
C GLY A 12 -6.69 -13.13 3.32
N ASN A 13 -5.59 -12.42 3.03
CA ASN A 13 -5.29 -11.12 3.67
C ASN A 13 -4.90 -10.03 2.67
N LEU A 14 -5.22 -10.19 1.38
CA LEU A 14 -4.85 -9.23 0.33
C LEU A 14 -5.17 -7.76 0.69
N PRO A 15 -6.35 -7.41 1.23
CA PRO A 15 -6.64 -6.03 1.64
C PRO A 15 -5.66 -5.47 2.68
N GLN A 16 -5.27 -6.30 3.65
CA GLN A 16 -4.32 -5.91 4.70
C GLN A 16 -2.92 -5.71 4.13
N VAL A 17 -2.48 -6.56 3.20
CA VAL A 17 -1.17 -6.44 2.54
C VAL A 17 -1.10 -5.15 1.71
N LEU A 18 -2.17 -4.80 1.00
CA LEU A 18 -2.27 -3.53 0.27
C LEU A 18 -2.24 -2.32 1.21
N GLU A 19 -2.93 -2.39 2.35
CA GLU A 19 -2.90 -1.33 3.35
C GLU A 19 -1.52 -1.16 3.99
N GLN A 20 -0.84 -2.25 4.32
CA GLN A 20 0.54 -2.20 4.81
C GLN A 20 1.50 -1.66 3.75
N ALA A 21 1.31 -2.02 2.48
CA ALA A 21 2.08 -1.46 1.38
C ALA A 21 1.95 0.06 1.28
N ARG A 22 0.73 0.57 1.50
CA ARG A 22 0.41 2.01 1.48
C ARG A 22 0.94 2.76 2.71
N THR A 23 0.88 2.15 3.89
CA THR A 23 1.12 2.85 5.17
C THR A 23 2.52 2.63 5.74
N VAL A 24 3.05 1.41 5.60
CA VAL A 24 4.36 1.01 6.14
C VAL A 24 5.43 0.98 5.04
N GLY A 25 5.02 0.85 3.78
CA GLY A 25 5.90 0.79 2.61
C GLY A 25 5.98 -0.62 2.00
N PRO A 26 6.90 -0.86 1.04
CA PRO A 26 6.88 -2.06 0.21
C PRO A 26 6.87 -3.38 0.99
N GLN A 27 5.99 -4.29 0.59
CA GLN A 27 5.81 -5.60 1.20
C GLN A 27 6.53 -6.68 0.40
N ARG A 28 7.23 -7.59 1.09
CA ARG A 28 7.92 -8.71 0.45
C ARG A 28 7.03 -9.94 0.46
N ILE A 29 6.99 -10.63 -0.67
CA ILE A 29 6.19 -11.84 -0.86
C ILE A 29 7.15 -12.95 -1.28
N ARG A 30 7.12 -14.08 -0.58
CA ARG A 30 7.90 -15.28 -0.91
C ARG A 30 6.97 -16.34 -1.47
N ASP A 31 7.39 -16.91 -2.59
CA ASP A 31 6.79 -18.05 -3.25
C ASP A 31 7.86 -19.11 -3.57
N ALA A 32 7.44 -20.31 -3.97
CA ALA A 32 8.34 -21.35 -4.47
C ALA A 32 9.21 -20.88 -5.65
N THR A 33 8.72 -19.92 -6.42
CA THR A 33 9.40 -19.35 -7.59
C THR A 33 10.37 -18.22 -7.26
N GLY A 34 10.32 -17.62 -6.07
CA GLY A 34 11.22 -16.54 -5.68
C GLY A 34 10.65 -15.54 -4.67
N ILE A 35 11.26 -14.35 -4.63
CA ILE A 35 10.83 -13.23 -3.77
C ILE A 35 10.34 -12.08 -4.66
N TYR A 36 9.11 -11.66 -4.43
CA TYR A 36 8.44 -10.54 -5.07
C TYR A 36 8.33 -9.36 -4.11
N VAL A 37 8.24 -8.15 -4.65
CA VAL A 37 8.04 -6.93 -3.86
C VAL A 37 6.79 -6.23 -4.38
N LEU A 38 5.80 -6.09 -3.50
CA LEU A 38 4.61 -5.29 -3.74
C LEU A 38 4.88 -3.86 -3.23
N LYS A 39 4.90 -2.91 -4.16
CA LYS A 39 5.03 -1.48 -3.89
C LYS A 39 3.75 -0.77 -4.32
N VAL A 40 3.34 0.24 -3.56
CA VAL A 40 2.36 1.20 -4.05
C VAL A 40 3.10 2.12 -5.02
N GLU A 41 2.55 2.28 -6.22
CA GLU A 41 2.98 3.36 -7.11
C GLU A 41 2.07 4.57 -6.85
N ASP A 42 2.71 5.72 -6.66
CA ASP A 42 1.99 6.97 -6.48
C ASP A 42 1.20 7.29 -7.75
N ASP A 43 -0.11 7.37 -7.60
CA ASP A 43 -1.00 7.83 -8.64
C ASP A 43 -1.12 9.35 -8.55
N PHE A 44 -0.19 10.06 -9.19
CA PHE A 44 -0.16 11.52 -9.26
C PHE A 44 -1.33 12.14 -10.03
N THR A 45 -2.21 11.32 -10.62
CA THR A 45 -3.45 11.81 -11.25
C THR A 45 -4.54 12.13 -10.22
N LYS A 46 -4.39 11.62 -8.98
CA LYS A 46 -5.26 11.96 -7.86
C LYS A 46 -4.67 13.13 -7.09
N PRO A 47 -5.46 14.17 -6.78
CA PRO A 47 -4.98 15.28 -5.96
C PRO A 47 -4.51 14.74 -4.61
N ASP A 48 -3.36 15.22 -4.15
CA ASP A 48 -2.78 14.85 -2.86
C ASP A 48 -3.88 14.96 -1.78
N ALA A 49 -3.90 14.01 -0.84
CA ALA A 49 -4.82 14.08 0.29
C ALA A 49 -4.67 15.42 1.04
N ALA A 50 -3.46 16.00 1.06
CA ALA A 50 -3.20 17.33 1.57
C ALA A 50 -3.90 18.44 0.75
N GLU A 51 -3.85 18.38 -0.58
CA GLU A 51 -4.56 19.33 -1.46
C GLU A 51 -6.08 19.20 -1.36
N SER A 52 -6.58 17.98 -1.22
CA SER A 52 -8.01 17.71 -1.06
C SER A 52 -8.53 18.27 0.26
N LEU A 53 -7.78 18.13 1.36
CA LEU A 53 -8.12 18.71 2.67
C LEU A 53 -8.08 20.25 2.67
N LEU A 54 -7.22 20.87 1.86
CA LEU A 54 -7.19 22.33 1.68
C LEU A 54 -8.46 22.85 0.99
N LYS A 55 -9.07 22.08 0.09
CA LYS A 55 -10.32 22.45 -0.60
C LYS A 55 -11.55 22.42 0.31
N VAL A 56 -11.54 21.62 1.38
CA VAL A 56 -12.67 21.49 2.32
C VAL A 56 -12.57 22.44 3.52
N ARG A 57 -11.53 23.30 3.58
CA ARG A 57 -11.46 24.30 4.65
C ARG A 57 -12.64 25.27 4.50
N PRO A 58 -13.45 25.49 5.56
CA PRO A 58 -14.48 26.52 5.52
C PRO A 58 -13.78 27.86 5.29
N LYS A 59 -14.10 28.50 4.17
CA LYS A 59 -13.77 29.91 3.97
C LYS A 59 -14.62 30.68 4.97
N GLY A 60 -13.94 31.31 5.94
CA GLY A 60 -14.59 32.22 6.88
C GLY A 60 -15.29 33.38 6.18
#